data_AF-A0A1G7YPJ1-F1
#
_entry.id   AF-A0A1G7YPJ1-F1
#
_cell.length_a   1.000
_cell.length_b   1.000
_cell.length_c   1.000
_cell.angle_alpha   90.00
_cell.angle_beta   90.00
_cell.angle_gamma   90.00
#
_symmetry.space_group_name_H-M   'P 1'
#
loop_
_entity.id
_entity.type
_entity.pdbx_description
1 polymer ?
#
loop_
_entity_poly.entity_id
_entity_poly.type
_entity_poly.pdbx_seq_one_letter_code
_entity_poly.pdbx_strand_id
1 'polypeptide(L)' 'MKPKPKSDIFDLSKVKINPNLKSHANDPFVRRKVEEAKRVLKSLQPPIDDICD' A
#
# COMPACT_ATOMS: atom_id res chain seq x y z
N MET A 1 20.18 5.09 27.52
CA MET A 1 19.70 4.31 26.35
C MET A 1 19.12 5.29 25.35
N LYS A 2 19.63 5.37 24.11
CA LYS A 2 19.05 6.26 23.08
C LYS A 2 17.97 5.51 22.29
N PRO A 3 16.81 6.10 22.00
CA PRO A 3 15.78 5.47 21.17
C PRO A 3 16.28 5.34 19.72
N LYS A 4 16.14 4.14 19.13
CA LYS A 4 16.42 3.91 17.70
C LYS A 4 15.42 4.69 16.85
N PRO A 5 15.85 5.32 15.73
CA PRO A 5 14.94 6.04 14.84
C PRO A 5 13.99 5.06 14.12
N LYS A 6 12.71 5.43 14.07
CA LYS A 6 11.60 4.69 13.45
C LYS A 6 11.57 4.92 11.94
N SER A 7 12.61 4.52 11.19
CA SER A 7 12.69 4.85 9.75
C SER A 7 13.08 3.70 8.82
N ASP A 8 12.84 2.46 9.21
CA ASP A 8 12.86 1.31 8.27
C ASP A 8 11.45 0.96 7.79
N ILE A 9 10.63 1.97 7.52
CA ILE A 9 9.27 1.77 7.02
C ILE A 9 9.36 1.62 5.51
N PHE A 10 9.71 0.42 5.06
CA PHE A 10 9.66 -0.06 3.68
C PHE A 10 10.36 0.81 2.62
N ASP A 11 11.62 0.50 2.34
CA ASP A 11 12.33 1.03 1.17
C ASP A 11 11.77 0.41 -0.13
N LEU A 12 10.80 1.10 -0.74
CA LEU A 12 10.13 0.69 -1.98
C LEU A 12 11.08 0.61 -3.18
N SER A 13 12.26 1.26 -3.13
CA SER A 13 13.25 1.18 -4.22
C SER A 13 13.87 -0.22 -4.36
N LYS A 14 13.80 -1.02 -3.29
CA LYS A 14 14.29 -2.41 -3.25
C LYS A 14 13.19 -3.44 -3.56
N VAL A 15 11.94 -3.02 -3.73
CA VAL A 15 10.83 -3.92 -4.02
C VAL A 15 10.82 -4.24 -5.51
N LYS A 16 11.38 -5.40 -5.86
CA LYS A 16 11.36 -5.91 -7.22
C LYS A 16 9.99 -6.55 -7.51
N ILE A 17 9.14 -5.84 -8.24
CA ILE A 17 7.85 -6.39 -8.69
C ILE A 17 8.13 -7.53 -9.67
N ASN A 18 7.64 -8.73 -9.34
CA ASN A 18 7.76 -9.88 -10.22
C ASN A 18 7.04 -9.60 -11.55
N PRO A 19 7.75 -9.59 -12.69
CA PRO A 19 7.15 -9.25 -13.99
C PRO A 19 6.07 -10.24 -14.42
N ASN A 20 6.11 -11.49 -13.95
CA ASN A 20 5.10 -12.50 -14.24
C ASN A 20 3.77 -12.23 -13.51
N LEU A 21 3.73 -11.31 -12.55
CA LEU A 21 2.47 -10.86 -11.94
C LEU A 21 1.74 -9.83 -12.81
N LYS A 22 2.42 -9.22 -13.80
CA LYS A 22 1.79 -8.23 -14.70
C LYS A 22 0.81 -8.88 -15.67
N SER A 23 1.04 -10.12 -16.11
CA SER A 23 0.12 -10.87 -16.98
C SER A 23 -1.21 -11.16 -16.28
N HIS A 24 -1.21 -11.31 -14.95
CA HIS A 24 -2.40 -11.58 -14.15
C HIS A 24 -3.12 -10.31 -13.67
N ALA A 25 -2.70 -9.12 -14.09
CA ALA A 25 -3.38 -7.86 -13.72
C ALA A 25 -4.86 -7.86 -14.12
N ASN A 26 -5.20 -8.56 -15.21
CA ASN A 26 -6.58 -8.70 -15.71
C ASN A 26 -7.31 -9.93 -15.18
N ASP A 27 -6.67 -10.75 -14.34
CA ASP A 27 -7.29 -11.93 -13.75
C ASP A 27 -8.47 -11.51 -12.85
N PRO A 28 -9.66 -12.13 -13.00
CA PRO A 28 -10.84 -11.78 -12.21
C PRO A 28 -10.62 -11.88 -10.70
N PHE A 29 -9.86 -12.88 -10.24
CA PHE A 29 -9.55 -13.06 -8.82
C PHE A 29 -8.66 -11.91 -8.32
N VAL A 30 -7.62 -11.57 -9.08
CA VAL A 30 -6.70 -10.48 -8.73
C VAL A 30 -7.45 -9.14 -8.67
N ARG A 31 -8.29 -8.84 -9.67
CA ARG A 31 -9.11 -7.62 -9.68
C ARG A 31 -10.03 -7.53 -8.47
N ARG A 32 -10.69 -8.62 -8.10
CA ARG A 32 -11.57 -8.67 -6.93
C ARG A 32 -10.80 -8.37 -5.63
N LYS A 33 -9.60 -8.95 -5.47
CA LYS A 33 -8.75 -8.73 -4.30
C LYS A 33 -8.19 -7.32 -4.22
N VAL A 34 -7.84 -6.72 -5.36
CA VAL A 34 -7.40 -5.32 -5.41
C VAL A 34 -8.53 -4.37 -4.99
N GLU A 35 -9.75 -4.56 -5.49
CA GLU A 35 -10.90 -3.72 -5.10
C GLU A 35 -11.27 -3.88 -3.62
N GLU A 36 -11.20 -5.10 -3.09
CA GLU A 36 -11.38 -5.37 -1.66
C GLU A 36 -10.33 -4.60 -0.82
N ALA A 37 -9.05 -4.67 -1.20
CA ALA A 37 -7.97 -3.97 -0.51
C ALA A 37 -8.15 -2.44 -0.56
N LYS A 38 -8.51 -1.87 -1.73
CA LYS A 38 -8.81 -0.43 -1.86
C LYS A 38 -9.92 0.01 -0.91
N ARG A 39 -10.98 -0.80 -0.78
CA ARG A 39 -12.10 -0.51 0.12
C ARG A 39 -11.67 -0.44 1.58
N VAL A 40 -10.87 -1.42 2.02
CA VAL A 40 -10.33 -1.46 3.39
C VAL A 40 -9.41 -0.28 3.63
N LEU A 41 -8.49 0.01 2.70
CA LEU A 41 -7.56 1.13 2.85
C LEU A 41 -8.28 2.49 2.91
N LYS A 42 -9.35 2.67 2.14
CA LYS A 42 -10.18 3.88 2.22
C LYS A 42 -10.82 4.06 3.60
N SER A 43 -11.18 2.98 4.29
CA SER A 43 -11.71 3.04 5.66
C SER A 43 -10.63 3.30 6.72
N LEU A 44 -9.36 3.06 6.39
CA LEU A 44 -8.23 3.27 7.29
C LEU A 44 -7.55 4.62 7.09
N GLN A 45 -7.81 5.31 5.98
CA GLN A 45 -7.31 6.66 5.74
C GLN A 45 -8.06 7.59 6.72
N PRO A 46 -7.40 8.16 7.75
CA PRO A 46 -8.04 9.23 8.52
C PRO A 46 -8.39 10.38 7.56
N PRO A 47 -9.42 11.19 7.83
CA PRO A 47 -9.62 12.43 7.09
C PRO A 47 -8.34 13.26 7.22
N ILE A 48 -7.60 13.41 6.12
CA ILE A 48 -6.43 14.30 6.06
C ILE A 48 -6.90 15.76 5.88
N ASP A 49 -8.21 15.99 5.78
CA ASP A 49 -8.80 17.28 5.44
C ASP A 49 -8.89 18.30 6.60
N ASP A 50 -8.37 17.99 7.81
CA ASP A 50 -8.42 18.92 8.97
C ASP A 50 -7.04 19.47 9.41
N ILE A 51 -5.99 19.39 8.56
CA ILE A 51 -4.70 20.03 8.86
C ILE A 51 -4.27 20.91 7.69
N CYS A 52 -4.93 22.05 7.53
CA CYS A 52 -4.39 23.30 6.97
C CYS A 52 -5.47 24.40 7.06
N ASP A 53 -5.56 25.07 8.22
CA ASP A 53 -5.94 26.49 8.32
C ASP A 53 -4.67 27.35 8.19
#